data_AF-A0A969T3H9-F1
#
_entry.id   AF-A0A969T3H9-F1
#
_cell.length_a   1.000
_cell.length_b   1.000
_cell.length_c   1.000
_cell.angle_alpha   90.00
_cell.angle_beta   90.00
_cell.angle_gamma   90.00
#
_symmetry.space_group_name_H-M   'P 1'
#
loop_
_entity.id
_entity.type
_entity.pdbx_description
1 polymer ?
#
loop_
_entity_poly.entity_id
_entity_poly.type
_entity_poly.pdbx_seq_one_letter_code
_entity_poly.pdbx_strand_id
1 'polypeptide(L)'
;MELDSMIGFISENEYQQLYFQSKAFNINKIQGWKGFQIAQINTTIFESAKMSGVFNELNISTIRLIAGTYEAQKIYSELGRQSLNRLLEMDSNTKVIDVIGILQRLVKYDIFNMEQELLKKLENSKLELNKILNNKTFKK
;
A
#
# COMPACT_ATOMS: atom_id res chain seq x y z
N MET A 1 -19.62 -3.08 -0.01
CA MET A 1 -19.05 -1.79 0.47
C MET A 1 -19.79 -0.65 -0.23
N GLU A 2 -19.82 0.58 0.28
CA GLU A 2 -20.57 1.70 -0.36
C GLU A 2 -20.13 1.96 -1.80
N LEU A 3 -18.83 1.79 -2.09
CA LEU A 3 -18.29 1.83 -3.45
C LEU A 3 -18.93 0.78 -4.38
N ASP A 4 -19.21 -0.45 -3.92
CA ASP A 4 -19.91 -1.47 -4.73
C ASP A 4 -21.34 -1.03 -5.04
N SER A 5 -22.00 -0.44 -4.05
CA SER A 5 -23.37 0.07 -4.19
C SER A 5 -23.41 1.14 -5.27
N MET A 6 -22.54 2.15 -5.17
CA MET A 6 -22.45 3.22 -6.17
C MET A 6 -22.13 2.71 -7.57
N ILE A 7 -21.17 1.80 -7.70
CA ILE A 7 -20.78 1.17 -8.98
C ILE A 7 -21.95 0.38 -9.59
N GLY A 8 -22.75 -0.30 -8.76
CA GLY A 8 -23.89 -1.10 -9.19
C GLY A 8 -25.05 -0.29 -9.77
N PHE A 9 -25.12 1.02 -9.52
CA PHE A 9 -26.15 1.92 -10.05
C PHE A 9 -25.71 2.70 -11.29
N ILE A 10 -24.46 2.56 -11.73
CA ILE A 10 -23.94 3.27 -12.91
C ILE A 10 -24.26 2.46 -14.16
N SER A 11 -24.92 3.08 -15.13
CA SER A 11 -25.16 2.48 -16.43
C SER A 11 -23.89 2.45 -17.29
N GLU A 12 -23.82 1.53 -18.26
CA GLU A 12 -22.66 1.40 -19.17
C GLU A 12 -22.31 2.72 -19.89
N ASN A 13 -23.32 3.52 -20.24
CA ASN A 13 -23.13 4.81 -20.90
C ASN A 13 -22.49 5.84 -19.95
N GLU A 14 -22.80 5.77 -18.65
CA GLU A 14 -22.23 6.66 -17.63
C GLU A 14 -20.78 6.30 -17.29
N TYR A 15 -20.37 5.03 -17.41
CA TYR A 15 -18.96 4.62 -17.26
C TYR A 15 -18.03 5.31 -18.26
N GLN A 16 -18.52 5.55 -19.47
CA GLN A 16 -17.74 6.15 -20.55
C GLN A 16 -17.73 7.68 -20.51
N GLN A 17 -18.53 8.31 -19.64
CA GLN A 17 -18.55 9.76 -19.48
C GLN A 17 -17.26 10.26 -18.83
N LEU A 18 -16.91 11.49 -19.17
CA LEU A 18 -15.83 12.22 -18.52
C LEU A 18 -16.17 12.44 -17.05
N TYR A 19 -15.26 12.04 -16.16
CA TYR A 19 -15.48 12.03 -14.71
C TYR A 19 -15.87 13.41 -14.17
N PHE A 20 -15.16 14.46 -14.61
CA PHE A 20 -15.42 15.83 -14.17
C PHE A 20 -16.73 16.44 -14.68
N GLN A 21 -17.38 15.80 -15.65
CA GLN A 21 -18.67 16.21 -16.22
C GLN A 21 -19.83 15.32 -15.75
N SER A 22 -19.52 14.10 -15.28
CA SER A 22 -20.51 13.15 -14.84
C SER A 22 -21.12 13.53 -13.50
N LYS A 23 -22.45 13.43 -13.40
CA LYS A 23 -23.18 13.53 -12.12
C LYS A 23 -23.39 12.17 -11.46
N ALA A 24 -23.20 11.09 -12.22
CA ALA A 24 -23.48 9.72 -11.82
C ALA A 24 -22.52 9.21 -10.75
N PHE A 25 -21.24 9.59 -10.86
CA PHE A 25 -20.19 9.16 -9.93
C PHE A 25 -19.33 10.33 -9.47
N ASN A 26 -19.15 10.46 -8.16
CA ASN A 26 -18.22 11.41 -7.57
C ASN A 26 -17.63 10.82 -6.30
N ILE A 27 -16.31 10.70 -6.27
CA ILE A 27 -15.58 10.09 -5.15
C ILE A 27 -15.83 10.79 -3.81
N ASN A 28 -16.06 12.12 -3.83
CA ASN A 28 -16.27 12.91 -2.63
C ASN A 28 -17.66 12.68 -2.01
N LYS A 29 -18.56 11.98 -2.72
CA LYS A 29 -19.87 11.58 -2.18
C LYS A 29 -19.83 10.25 -1.43
N ILE A 30 -18.73 9.50 -1.49
CA ILE A 30 -18.57 8.27 -0.73
C ILE A 30 -18.48 8.63 0.76
N GLN A 31 -19.39 8.12 1.58
CA GLN A 31 -19.42 8.39 3.02
C GLN A 31 -18.13 7.89 3.68
N GLY A 32 -17.52 8.73 4.51
CA GLY A 32 -16.28 8.40 5.19
C GLY A 32 -15.04 8.40 4.27
N TRP A 33 -15.15 8.87 3.03
CA TRP A 33 -14.00 9.11 2.19
C TRP A 33 -13.09 10.17 2.81
N LYS A 34 -11.86 9.78 3.18
CA LYS A 34 -10.84 10.66 3.77
C LYS A 34 -9.72 11.00 2.80
N GLY A 35 -9.97 10.80 1.51
CA GLY A 35 -8.94 10.87 0.49
C GLY A 35 -8.06 9.63 0.46
N PHE A 36 -6.96 9.77 -0.27
CA PHE A 36 -6.01 8.70 -0.47
C PHE A 36 -5.13 8.50 0.77
N GLN A 37 -5.31 7.36 1.45
CA GLN A 37 -4.53 7.03 2.64
C GLN A 37 -3.61 5.85 2.35
N ILE A 38 -2.32 6.14 2.19
CA ILE A 38 -1.27 5.13 2.13
C ILE A 38 -0.26 5.43 3.21
N ALA A 39 0.06 4.40 4.00
CA ALA A 39 1.05 4.53 5.04
C ALA A 39 2.41 4.82 4.40
N GLN A 40 2.99 5.98 4.71
CA GLN A 40 4.39 6.23 4.36
C GLN A 40 5.29 5.47 5.32
N ILE A 41 6.10 4.57 4.78
CA ILE A 41 7.03 3.76 5.58
C ILE A 41 8.41 4.40 5.49
N ASN A 42 8.97 4.76 6.65
CA ASN A 42 10.31 5.32 6.74
C ASN A 42 11.37 4.21 6.60
N THR A 43 12.18 4.29 5.55
CA THR A 43 13.23 3.34 5.21
C THR A 43 14.64 3.76 5.67
N THR A 44 14.78 4.99 6.16
CA THR A 44 16.08 5.61 6.48
C THR A 44 16.87 4.83 7.51
N ILE A 45 16.21 4.26 8.53
CA ILE A 45 16.87 3.49 9.58
C ILE A 45 17.53 2.24 9.01
N PHE A 46 16.84 1.52 8.12
CA PHE A 46 17.38 0.32 7.48
C PHE A 46 18.59 0.65 6.61
N GLU A 47 18.48 1.66 5.75
CA GLU A 47 19.60 2.06 4.89
C GLU A 47 20.81 2.58 5.70
N SER A 48 20.54 3.31 6.79
CA SER A 48 21.59 3.76 7.71
C SER A 48 22.29 2.59 8.39
N ALA A 49 21.54 1.61 8.88
CA ALA A 49 22.08 0.39 9.52
C ALA A 49 22.88 -0.49 8.54
N LYS A 50 22.45 -0.53 7.27
CA LYS A 50 23.17 -1.19 6.19
C LYS A 50 24.52 -0.51 5.93
N MET A 51 24.54 0.82 5.82
CA MET A 51 25.74 1.61 5.55
C MET A 51 26.74 1.60 6.71
N SER A 52 26.25 1.65 7.95
CA SER A 52 27.09 1.65 9.15
C SER A 52 27.68 0.28 9.50
N GLY A 53 27.30 -0.78 8.77
CA GLY A 53 27.82 -2.12 8.98
C GLY A 53 27.22 -2.86 10.18
N VAL A 54 26.16 -2.34 10.81
CA VAL A 54 25.47 -2.96 11.95
C VAL A 54 25.02 -4.39 11.64
N PHE A 55 24.62 -4.66 10.39
CA PHE A 55 24.22 -6.00 9.97
C PHE A 55 25.35 -7.03 9.96
N ASN A 56 26.62 -6.61 9.93
CA ASN A 56 27.76 -7.54 9.96
C ASN A 56 27.89 -8.27 11.31
N GLU A 57 27.31 -7.69 12.37
CA GLU A 57 27.30 -8.28 13.71
C GLU A 57 26.16 -9.29 13.91
N LEU A 58 25.21 -9.34 12.96
CA LEU A 58 24.05 -10.21 13.03
C LEU A 58 24.27 -11.51 12.27
N ASN A 59 23.62 -12.58 12.73
CA ASN A 59 23.58 -13.82 11.98
C ASN A 59 22.80 -13.65 10.65
N ILE A 60 23.11 -14.50 9.66
CA ILE A 60 22.54 -14.42 8.31
C ILE A 60 21.01 -14.55 8.29
N SER A 61 20.43 -15.34 9.20
CA SER A 61 18.98 -15.54 9.29
C SER A 61 18.27 -14.27 9.76
N THR A 62 18.85 -13.53 10.71
CA THR A 62 18.34 -12.24 11.19
C THR A 62 18.42 -11.19 10.09
N ILE A 63 19.56 -11.12 9.38
CA ILE A 63 19.71 -10.21 8.24
C ILE A 63 18.64 -10.49 7.18
N ARG A 64 18.42 -11.77 6.84
CA ARG A 64 17.41 -12.17 5.86
C ARG A 64 16.00 -11.79 6.27
N LEU A 65 15.66 -11.93 7.56
CA LEU A 65 14.36 -11.54 8.10
C LEU A 65 14.13 -10.03 8.00
N ILE A 66 15.12 -9.22 8.40
CA ILE A 66 15.04 -7.75 8.35
C ILE A 66 14.95 -7.30 6.89
N ALA A 67 15.86 -7.75 6.03
CA ALA A 67 15.90 -7.37 4.62
C ALA A 67 14.63 -7.79 3.86
N GLY A 68 14.09 -8.98 4.13
CA GLY A 68 12.84 -9.43 3.50
C GLY A 68 11.62 -8.62 3.95
N THR A 69 11.61 -8.14 5.19
CA THR A 69 10.57 -7.23 5.70
C THR A 69 10.67 -5.88 5.04
N TYR A 70 11.89 -5.34 4.96
CA TYR A 70 12.18 -4.09 4.27
C TYR A 70 11.73 -4.10 2.81
N GLU A 71 12.04 -5.16 2.06
CA GLU A 71 11.66 -5.26 0.65
C GLU A 71 10.13 -5.26 0.48
N ALA A 72 9.39 -5.93 1.37
CA ALA A 72 7.93 -5.90 1.34
C ALA A 72 7.36 -4.49 1.62
N GLN A 73 7.95 -3.75 2.56
CA GLN A 73 7.58 -2.36 2.84
C GLN A 73 7.82 -1.46 1.62
N LYS A 74 8.94 -1.67 0.92
CA LYS A 74 9.30 -0.91 -0.28
C LYS A 74 8.32 -1.16 -1.42
N ILE A 75 7.97 -2.42 -1.69
CA ILE A 75 7.00 -2.78 -2.75
C ILE A 75 5.62 -2.17 -2.45
N TYR A 76 5.14 -2.28 -1.21
CA TYR A 76 3.88 -1.64 -0.80
C TYR A 76 3.91 -0.11 -1.04
N SER A 77 4.98 0.54 -0.60
CA SER A 77 5.15 1.99 -0.76
C SER A 77 5.19 2.40 -2.24
N GLU A 78 5.86 1.62 -3.07
CA GLU A 78 5.96 1.88 -4.51
C GLU A 78 4.61 1.73 -5.22
N LEU A 79 3.87 0.66 -4.95
CA LEU A 79 2.53 0.46 -5.51
C LEU A 79 1.57 1.56 -5.07
N GLY A 80 1.69 1.95 -3.80
CA GLY A 80 0.93 3.06 -3.27
C GLY A 80 1.21 4.37 -3.99
N ARG A 81 2.49 4.70 -4.19
CA ARG A 81 2.92 5.87 -4.96
C ARG A 81 2.42 5.81 -6.40
N GLN A 82 2.54 4.67 -7.09
CA GLN A 82 2.05 4.53 -8.46
C GLN A 82 0.55 4.80 -8.56
N SER A 83 -0.22 4.36 -7.57
CA SER A 83 -1.67 4.55 -7.59
C SER A 83 -2.07 5.98 -7.21
N LEU A 84 -1.32 6.64 -6.33
CA LEU A 84 -1.44 8.08 -6.10
C LEU A 84 -1.12 8.89 -7.37
N ASN A 85 -0.04 8.55 -8.06
CA ASN A 85 0.36 9.25 -9.27
C ASN A 85 -0.75 9.17 -10.34
N ARG A 86 -1.34 8.00 -10.56
CA ARG A 86 -2.49 7.85 -11.47
C ARG A 86 -3.70 8.70 -11.07
N LEU A 87 -3.96 8.82 -9.77
CA LEU A 87 -5.03 9.69 -9.26
C LEU A 87 -4.71 11.17 -9.50
N LEU A 88 -3.45 11.59 -9.35
CA LEU A 88 -3.00 12.96 -9.58
C LEU A 88 -2.91 13.32 -11.08
N GLU A 89 -2.68 12.33 -11.93
CA GLU A 89 -2.65 12.44 -13.40
C GLU A 89 -4.04 12.56 -14.01
N MET A 90 -5.11 12.45 -13.21
CA MET A 90 -6.47 12.63 -13.70
C MET A 90 -6.69 14.04 -14.26
N ASP A 91 -7.21 14.11 -15.48
CA ASP A 91 -7.47 15.32 -16.23
C ASP A 91 -8.92 15.37 -16.75
N SER A 92 -9.25 16.42 -17.51
CA SER A 92 -10.60 16.58 -18.09
C SER A 92 -11.03 15.45 -19.01
N ASN A 93 -10.11 14.63 -19.51
CA ASN A 93 -10.37 13.50 -20.41
C ASN A 93 -10.55 12.17 -19.66
N THR A 94 -10.25 12.15 -18.36
CA THR A 94 -10.39 10.96 -17.52
C THR A 94 -11.85 10.54 -17.43
N LYS A 95 -12.14 9.26 -17.69
CA LYS A 95 -13.50 8.71 -17.65
C LYS A 95 -13.87 8.20 -16.26
N VAL A 96 -15.16 8.07 -15.99
CA VAL A 96 -15.69 7.49 -14.75
C VAL A 96 -15.12 6.08 -14.49
N ILE A 97 -15.00 5.25 -15.53
CA ILE A 97 -14.41 3.90 -15.43
C ILE A 97 -12.95 3.92 -14.96
N ASP A 98 -12.15 4.90 -15.40
CA ASP A 98 -10.75 5.01 -15.02
C ASP A 98 -10.63 5.29 -13.52
N VAL A 99 -11.46 6.20 -13.01
CA VAL A 99 -11.50 6.56 -11.59
C VAL A 99 -11.99 5.39 -10.73
N ILE A 100 -13.01 4.66 -11.20
CA ILE A 100 -13.51 3.46 -10.52
C ILE A 100 -12.42 2.39 -10.46
N GLY A 101 -11.71 2.16 -11.56
CA GLY A 101 -10.59 1.21 -11.62
C GLY A 101 -9.47 1.56 -10.64
N ILE A 102 -9.11 2.85 -10.56
CA ILE A 102 -8.16 3.34 -9.55
C ILE A 102 -8.70 3.03 -8.15
N LEU A 103 -9.93 3.43 -7.83
CA LEU A 103 -10.50 3.23 -6.48
C LEU A 103 -10.61 1.77 -6.07
N GLN A 104 -11.02 0.90 -6.98
CA GLN A 104 -11.11 -0.53 -6.74
C GLN A 104 -9.75 -1.13 -6.40
N ARG A 105 -8.69 -0.76 -7.12
CA ARG A 105 -7.31 -1.21 -6.85
C ARG A 105 -6.85 -0.82 -5.45
N LEU A 106 -7.26 0.36 -4.99
CA LEU A 106 -6.83 0.94 -3.71
C LEU A 106 -7.55 0.31 -2.52
N VAL A 107 -8.87 0.18 -2.61
CA VAL A 107 -9.70 -0.14 -1.44
C VAL A 107 -10.06 -1.63 -1.36
N LYS A 108 -9.97 -2.38 -2.45
CA LYS A 108 -10.42 -3.80 -2.48
C LYS A 108 -9.37 -4.79 -2.94
N TYR A 109 -8.52 -4.38 -3.88
CA TYR A 109 -7.61 -5.31 -4.55
C TYR A 109 -6.18 -5.11 -4.07
N ASP A 110 -5.24 -4.99 -5.01
CA ASP A 110 -3.80 -5.16 -4.82
C ASP A 110 -3.24 -4.47 -3.58
N ILE A 111 -3.52 -3.18 -3.39
CA ILE A 111 -2.89 -2.40 -2.33
C ILE A 111 -3.41 -2.77 -0.96
N PHE A 112 -4.73 -2.94 -0.83
CA PHE A 112 -5.34 -3.33 0.43
C PHE A 112 -4.88 -4.72 0.86
N ASN A 113 -4.87 -5.70 -0.06
CA ASN A 113 -4.40 -7.05 0.25
C ASN A 113 -2.92 -7.06 0.62
N MET A 114 -2.09 -6.30 -0.10
CA MET A 114 -0.67 -6.19 0.22
C MET A 114 -0.40 -5.49 1.54
N GLU A 115 -1.23 -4.51 1.93
CA GLU A 115 -1.15 -3.90 3.25
C GLU A 115 -1.42 -4.93 4.36
N GLN A 116 -2.46 -5.76 4.19
CA GLN A 116 -2.78 -6.82 5.15
C GLN A 116 -1.68 -7.89 5.22
N GLU A 117 -1.10 -8.28 4.08
CA GLU A 117 0.03 -9.21 4.04
C GLU A 117 1.29 -8.60 4.67
N LEU A 118 1.55 -7.31 4.42
CA LEU A 118 2.66 -6.60 5.02
C LEU A 118 2.50 -6.50 6.54
N LEU A 119 1.30 -6.20 7.03
CA LEU A 119 1.01 -6.15 8.46
C LEU A 119 1.31 -7.50 9.12
N LYS A 120 0.80 -8.60 8.56
CA LYS A 120 1.08 -9.96 9.03
C LYS A 120 2.58 -10.26 9.02
N LYS A 121 3.29 -9.87 7.95
CA LYS A 121 4.74 -10.07 7.84
C LYS A 121 5.51 -9.28 8.89
N LEU A 122 5.08 -8.05 9.19
CA LEU A 122 5.69 -7.20 10.22
C LEU A 122 5.46 -7.79 11.61
N GLU A 123 4.25 -8.24 11.92
CA GLU A 123 3.94 -8.89 13.21
C GLU A 123 4.76 -10.16 13.40
N ASN A 124 4.81 -11.03 12.39
CA ASN A 124 5.62 -12.25 12.43
C ASN A 124 7.11 -11.94 12.58
N SER A 125 7.62 -10.96 11.84
CA SER A 125 9.04 -10.58 11.92
C SER A 125 9.38 -9.98 13.28
N LYS A 126 8.48 -9.19 13.87
CA LYS A 126 8.62 -8.68 15.24
C LYS A 126 8.67 -9.82 16.26
N LEU A 127 7.79 -10.82 16.15
CA LEU A 127 7.79 -11.98 17.03
C LEU A 127 9.08 -12.77 16.92
N GLU A 128 9.55 -13.06 15.70
CA GLU A 128 10.81 -13.78 15.49
C GLU A 128 12.03 -13.00 15.98
N LEU A 129 12.10 -11.69 15.73
CA LEU A 129 13.17 -10.84 16.26
C LEU A 129 13.17 -10.82 17.79
N ASN A 130 12.01 -10.78 18.44
CA ASN A 130 11.91 -10.86 19.90
C ASN A 130 12.39 -12.20 20.45
N LYS A 131 12.10 -13.32 19.77
CA LYS A 131 12.63 -14.64 20.14
C LYS A 131 14.15 -14.66 20.04
N ILE A 132 14.71 -14.13 18.94
CA ILE A 132 16.15 -14.04 18.72
C ILE A 132 16.82 -13.19 19.81
N LEU A 133 16.20 -12.06 20.19
CA LEU A 133 16.68 -11.17 21.24
C LEU A 133 16.71 -11.89 22.61
N ASN A 134 15.60 -12.54 22.98
CA ASN A 134 15.46 -13.24 24.27
C ASN A 134 16.40 -14.43 24.39
N ASN A 135 16.63 -15.14 23.28
CA ASN A 135 17.51 -16.30 23.24
C ASN A 135 18.99 -15.93 23.07
N LYS A 136 19.33 -14.62 22.94
CA LYS A 136 20.67 -14.10 22.65
C LYS A 136 21.37 -14.75 21.45
N THR A 137 20.61 -15.37 20.54
CA THR A 137 21.13 -16.14 19.40
C THR A 137 21.59 -15.26 18.23
N PHE A 138 21.68 -13.93 18.42
CA PHE A 138 22.05 -12.98 17.37
C PHE A 138 23.57 -12.76 17.23
N LYS A 139 24.39 -13.12 18.23
CA LYS A 139 25.86 -13.03 18.15
C LYS A 139 26.45 -14.29 17.52
N LYS A 140 27.43 -14.09 16.63
CA LYS A 140 28.36 -15.12 16.15
C LYS A 140 29.18 -15.69 17.30
#